data_AF-A0A920E183-F1
#
_entry.id   AF-A0A920E183-F1
#
_cell.length_a   1.000
_cell.length_b   1.000
_cell.length_c   1.000
_cell.angle_alpha   90.00
_cell.angle_beta   90.00
_cell.angle_gamma   90.00
#
_symmetry.space_group_name_H-M   'P 1'
#
loop_
_entity.id
_entity.type
_entity.pdbx_description
1 polymer ?
#
loop_
_entity_poly.entity_id
_entity_poly.type
_entity_poly.pdbx_seq_one_letter_code
_entity_poly.pdbx_strand_id
1 'polypeptide(L)'
;MPVGESEKGVGAAKNQIIYGVQSFFSYIDWWHEPIGKENYDHKGTLNTFIIKPSLVYGLNKKLNLSLNTTIGIRSMHWGVGETSIHHRSENTLSKFKNAHSSIFGDSKLLLRYLFKNAGMNKGFRIFGAAGLNIPSKSVLTSDPFF
;
A
#
# COMPACT_ATOMS: atom_id res chain seq x y z
N MET A 1 -1.88 15.32 -11.72
CA MET A 1 -1.96 16.10 -10.45
C MET A 1 -1.99 15.13 -9.28
N PRO A 2 -0.92 15.00 -8.49
CA PRO A 2 -0.87 14.05 -7.41
C PRO A 2 -1.48 14.70 -6.16
N VAL A 3 -2.76 14.44 -5.93
CA VAL A 3 -3.37 14.66 -4.63
C VAL A 3 -3.61 13.29 -4.03
N GLY A 4 -2.84 13.01 -2.97
CA GLY A 4 -2.86 11.75 -2.22
C GLY A 4 -4.25 11.37 -1.76
N GLU A 5 -4.42 10.07 -1.52
CA GLU A 5 -5.70 9.42 -1.24
C GLU A 5 -6.57 10.19 -0.24
N SER A 6 -7.53 10.96 -0.76
CA SER A 6 -8.77 11.33 -0.08
C SER A 6 -9.62 10.07 -0.07
N GLU A 7 -9.65 9.35 1.04
CA GLU A 7 -10.56 8.22 1.24
C GLU A 7 -11.99 8.65 0.83
N LYS A 8 -12.43 8.09 -0.30
CA LYS A 8 -13.52 8.60 -1.14
C LYS A 8 -14.78 8.72 -0.29
N GLY A 9 -15.37 9.91 -0.22
CA GLY A 9 -16.54 10.28 0.61
C GLY A 9 -17.86 9.55 0.30
N VAL A 10 -17.81 8.24 0.04
CA VAL A 10 -18.92 7.32 -0.20
C VAL A 10 -19.11 6.49 1.07
N GLY A 11 -20.12 6.84 1.87
CA GLY A 11 -20.55 6.02 3.00
C GLY A 11 -21.63 5.03 2.56
N ALA A 12 -21.61 3.81 3.10
CA ALA A 12 -22.69 2.86 2.89
C ALA A 12 -23.91 3.24 3.76
N ALA A 13 -25.11 3.18 3.20
CA ALA A 13 -26.35 3.31 3.97
C ALA A 13 -26.49 2.20 5.01
N LYS A 14 -27.40 2.36 5.99
CA LYS A 14 -27.64 1.30 7.00
C LYS A 14 -27.96 -0.03 6.30
N ASN A 15 -27.27 -1.09 6.72
CA ASN A 15 -27.35 -2.44 6.17
C ASN A 15 -26.88 -2.58 4.71
N GLN A 16 -26.26 -1.55 4.14
CA GLN A 16 -25.64 -1.63 2.81
C GLN A 16 -24.20 -2.09 2.93
N ILE A 17 -23.78 -2.92 1.97
CA ILE A 17 -22.39 -3.28 1.74
C ILE A 17 -21.95 -2.65 0.42
N ILE A 18 -20.78 -2.02 0.42
CA ILE A 18 -20.07 -1.55 -0.77
C ILE A 18 -18.76 -2.32 -0.87
N TYR A 19 -18.53 -2.93 -2.03
CA TYR A 19 -17.26 -3.54 -2.36
C TYR A 19 -16.54 -2.69 -3.41
N GLY A 20 -15.24 -2.51 -3.24
CA GLY A 20 -14.42 -1.75 -4.17
C GLY A 20 -13.09 -2.43 -4.40
N VAL A 21 -12.59 -2.36 -5.63
CA VAL A 21 -11.25 -2.82 -5.99
C VAL A 21 -10.51 -1.67 -6.64
N GLN A 22 -9.28 -1.43 -6.20
CA GLN A 22 -8.37 -0.48 -6.82
C GLN A 22 -7.11 -1.21 -7.24
N SER A 23 -6.61 -0.94 -8.43
CA SER A 23 -5.30 -1.41 -8.88
C SER A 23 -4.34 -0.24 -9.00
N PHE A 24 -3.07 -0.52 -8.71
CA PHE A 24 -1.97 0.42 -8.84
C PHE A 24 -0.82 -0.30 -9.55
N PHE A 25 -0.27 0.36 -10.56
CA PHE A 25 0.94 -0.08 -11.25
C PHE A 25 1.97 1.03 -11.17
N SER A 26 3.21 0.67 -10.88
CA SER A 26 4.35 1.58 -10.90
C SER A 26 5.54 0.91 -11.54
N TYR A 27 6.23 1.67 -12.38
CA TYR A 27 7.53 1.34 -12.93
C TYR A 27 8.48 2.47 -12.54
N ILE A 28 9.59 2.12 -11.92
CA ILE A 28 10.65 3.06 -11.55
C ILE A 28 11.93 2.57 -12.19
N ASP A 29 12.53 3.41 -13.02
CA ASP A 29 13.92 3.30 -13.44
C ASP A 29 14.76 4.14 -12.47
N TRP A 30 15.74 3.53 -11.81
CA TRP A 30 16.51 4.18 -10.74
C TRP A 30 18.00 3.99 -10.96
N TRP A 31 18.76 4.98 -10.48
CA TRP A 31 20.21 5.00 -10.52
C TRP A 31 20.78 5.82 -9.36
N HIS A 32 22.01 5.49 -8.94
CA HIS A 32 22.87 6.38 -8.16
C HIS A 32 24.36 6.13 -8.43
N GLU A 33 25.17 7.14 -8.11
CA GLU A 33 26.64 7.08 -8.19
C GLU A 33 27.24 6.03 -7.21
N PRO A 34 28.51 5.64 -7.42
CA PRO A 34 29.25 4.74 -6.54
C PRO A 34 29.18 5.13 -5.05
N ILE A 35 29.14 4.13 -4.17
CA ILE A 35 29.11 4.34 -2.73
C ILE A 35 29.92 3.27 -1.97
N GLY A 36 30.65 3.70 -0.94
CA GLY A 36 31.43 2.81 -0.09
C GLY A 36 32.59 2.16 -0.85
N LYS A 37 32.55 0.83 -0.99
CA LYS A 37 33.58 0.03 -1.69
C LYS A 37 33.16 -0.39 -3.10
N GLU A 38 31.95 -0.03 -3.53
CA GLU A 38 31.42 -0.38 -4.84
C GLU A 38 31.70 0.78 -5.81
N ASN A 39 32.76 0.67 -6.62
CA ASN A 39 33.28 1.73 -7.51
C ASN A 39 32.59 1.78 -8.88
N TYR A 40 31.32 1.39 -8.95
CA TYR A 40 30.53 1.37 -10.17
C TYR A 40 29.16 1.99 -9.89
N ASP A 41 28.55 2.55 -10.93
CA ASP A 41 27.20 3.10 -10.87
C ASP A 41 26.17 2.02 -10.55
N HIS A 42 25.24 2.33 -9.65
CA HIS A 42 24.15 1.46 -9.30
C HIS A 42 22.94 1.81 -10.12
N LYS A 43 22.30 0.81 -10.73
CA LYS A 43 21.07 1.01 -11.48
C LYS A 43 20.22 -0.24 -11.53
N GLY A 44 18.95 -0.02 -11.80
CA GLY A 44 18.01 -1.10 -11.96
C GLY A 44 16.61 -0.60 -12.24
N THR A 45 15.68 -1.54 -12.21
CA THR A 45 14.27 -1.23 -12.37
C THR A 45 13.49 -1.78 -11.21
N LEU A 46 12.41 -1.11 -10.87
CA LEU A 46 11.50 -1.51 -9.81
C LEU A 46 10.07 -1.46 -10.32
N ASN A 47 9.49 -2.65 -10.45
CA ASN A 47 8.12 -2.87 -10.87
C ASN A 47 7.25 -3.13 -9.65
N THR A 48 6.08 -2.51 -9.56
CA THR A 48 5.10 -2.77 -8.50
C THR A 48 3.72 -2.87 -9.12
N PHE A 49 3.03 -3.96 -8.82
CA PHE A 49 1.60 -4.11 -9.11
C PHE A 49 0.87 -4.47 -7.83
N ILE A 50 -0.13 -3.67 -7.48
CA ILE A 50 -0.91 -3.82 -6.26
C ILE A 50 -2.40 -3.79 -6.61
N ILE A 51 -3.17 -4.62 -5.93
CA ILE A 51 -4.62 -4.61 -5.86
C ILE A 51 -5.02 -4.35 -4.41
N LYS A 52 -5.95 -3.43 -4.18
CA LYS A 52 -6.51 -3.07 -2.87
C LYS A 52 -8.01 -3.34 -2.89
N PRO A 53 -8.46 -4.58 -2.59
CA PRO A 53 -9.86 -4.82 -2.32
C PRO A 53 -10.28 -4.12 -1.01
N SER A 54 -11.52 -3.66 -0.98
CA SER A 54 -12.10 -2.90 0.11
C SER A 54 -13.57 -3.24 0.29
N LEU A 55 -14.00 -3.25 1.53
CA LEU A 55 -15.38 -3.49 1.95
C LEU A 55 -15.79 -2.35 2.88
N VAL A 56 -16.98 -1.78 2.66
CA VAL A 56 -17.60 -0.81 3.56
C VAL A 56 -18.99 -1.31 3.92
N TYR A 57 -19.26 -1.43 5.22
CA TYR A 57 -20.56 -1.80 5.76
C TYR A 57 -21.19 -0.66 6.55
N GLY A 58 -22.45 -0.35 6.28
CA GLY A 58 -23.20 0.66 7.02
C GLY A 58 -23.86 0.09 8.27
N LEU A 59 -23.24 0.32 9.43
CA LEU A 59 -23.80 -0.08 10.72
C LEU A 59 -25.07 0.72 11.04
N ASN A 60 -25.07 2.02 10.74
CA ASN A 60 -26.24 2.89 10.86
C ASN A 60 -26.12 4.11 9.93
N LYS A 61 -27.06 5.06 10.03
CA LYS A 61 -27.13 6.26 9.17
C LYS A 61 -25.90 7.18 9.25
N LYS A 62 -25.07 7.04 10.27
CA LYS A 62 -23.88 7.88 10.53
C LYS A 62 -22.58 7.10 10.69
N LEU A 63 -22.63 5.77 10.77
CA LEU A 63 -21.48 4.94 11.14
C LEU A 63 -21.22 3.87 10.08
N ASN A 64 -19.99 3.86 9.55
CA ASN A 64 -19.51 2.86 8.62
C ASN A 64 -18.31 2.09 9.21
N LEU A 65 -18.30 0.77 9.02
CA LEU A 65 -17.13 -0.07 9.23
C LEU A 65 -16.50 -0.36 7.87
N SER A 66 -15.19 -0.15 7.74
CA SER A 66 -14.46 -0.40 6.49
C SER A 66 -13.30 -1.35 6.73
N LEU A 67 -13.11 -2.29 5.82
CA LEU A 67 -11.96 -3.20 5.78
C LEU A 67 -11.27 -3.01 4.43
N ASN A 68 -9.95 -2.88 4.43
CA ASN A 68 -9.15 -2.98 3.22
C ASN A 68 -7.92 -3.82 3.47
N THR A 69 -7.42 -4.45 2.41
CA THR A 69 -6.15 -5.19 2.43
C THR A 69 -5.38 -4.87 1.17
N THR A 70 -4.05 -5.00 1.24
CA THR A 70 -3.17 -4.78 0.10
C THR A 70 -2.66 -6.13 -0.38
N ILE A 71 -2.82 -6.41 -1.67
CA ILE A 71 -2.29 -7.62 -2.31
C ILE A 71 -1.41 -7.13 -3.45
N GLY A 72 -0.16 -7.56 -3.53
CA GLY A 72 0.71 -7.07 -4.59
C GLY A 72 1.98 -7.85 -4.78
N ILE A 73 2.60 -7.58 -5.92
CA ILE A 73 3.92 -8.06 -6.29
C ILE A 73 4.77 -6.84 -6.55
N ARG A 74 5.95 -6.82 -5.94
CA ARG A 74 7.02 -5.88 -6.22
C ARG A 74 8.24 -6.67 -6.67
N SER A 75 8.89 -6.21 -7.73
CA SER A 75 10.09 -6.84 -8.29
C SER A 75 11.14 -5.78 -8.56
N MET A 76 12.28 -5.94 -7.93
CA MET A 76 13.51 -5.21 -8.17
C MET A 76 14.37 -6.01 -9.15
N HIS A 77 14.87 -5.36 -10.18
CA HIS A 77 15.90 -5.90 -11.04
C HIS A 77 17.17 -5.09 -10.84
N TRP A 78 18.24 -5.76 -10.46
CA TRP A 78 19.59 -5.20 -10.42
C TRP A 78 20.21 -5.27 -11.82
N GLY A 79 20.52 -4.11 -12.39
CA GLY A 79 20.91 -3.95 -13.80
C GLY A 79 22.41 -3.83 -14.03
N VAL A 80 23.25 -4.19 -13.06
CA VAL A 80 24.71 -4.13 -13.14
C VAL A 80 25.27 -5.54 -13.03
N GLY A 81 26.32 -5.84 -13.80
CA GLY A 81 26.99 -7.15 -13.79
C GLY A 81 27.83 -7.42 -12.54
N GLU A 82 28.02 -6.42 -11.69
CA GLU A 82 28.80 -6.48 -10.45
C GLU A 82 27.93 -6.89 -9.25
N THR A 83 28.53 -7.49 -8.23
CA THR A 83 27.83 -7.87 -7.00
C THR A 83 27.76 -6.72 -6.02
N SER A 84 26.56 -6.41 -5.52
CA SER A 84 26.36 -5.38 -4.50
C SER A 84 26.00 -5.98 -3.13
N ILE A 85 26.48 -5.37 -2.06
CA ILE A 85 26.11 -5.72 -0.67
C ILE A 85 24.73 -5.15 -0.28
N HIS A 86 24.17 -4.27 -1.11
CA HIS A 86 22.96 -3.51 -0.79
C HIS A 86 21.92 -3.46 -1.91
N HIS A 87 22.26 -3.95 -3.11
CA HIS A 87 21.32 -4.14 -4.21
C HIS A 87 21.34 -5.58 -4.72
N ARG A 88 20.18 -6.07 -5.15
CA ARG A 88 20.02 -7.38 -5.78
C ARG A 88 18.73 -7.43 -6.59
N SER A 89 18.67 -8.37 -7.53
CA SER A 89 17.40 -8.73 -8.13
C SER A 89 16.56 -9.50 -7.10
N GLU A 90 15.38 -8.99 -6.79
CA GLU A 90 14.49 -9.59 -5.80
C GLU A 90 13.01 -9.37 -6.16
N ASN A 91 12.16 -10.26 -5.66
CA ASN A 91 10.72 -10.08 -5.82
C ASN A 91 9.96 -10.61 -4.60
N THR A 92 8.72 -10.13 -4.44
CA THR A 92 7.79 -10.49 -3.36
C THR A 92 7.43 -11.99 -3.29
N LEU A 93 7.73 -12.77 -4.33
CA LEU A 93 7.46 -14.21 -4.40
C LEU A 93 8.68 -15.06 -4.02
N SER A 94 9.89 -14.48 -4.06
CA SER A 94 11.16 -15.13 -3.77
C SER A 94 11.48 -15.07 -2.28
N LYS A 95 12.12 -16.12 -1.75
CA LYS A 95 12.58 -16.17 -0.36
C LYS A 95 13.97 -15.59 -0.24
N PHE A 96 14.19 -14.76 0.77
CA PHE A 96 15.51 -14.19 1.11
C PHE A 96 15.86 -14.55 2.55
N LYS A 97 17.17 -14.59 2.86
CA LYS A 97 17.64 -14.90 4.21
C LYS A 97 17.18 -13.85 5.23
N ASN A 98 17.07 -12.60 4.80
CA ASN A 98 16.72 -11.44 5.63
C ASN A 98 15.32 -10.88 5.39
N ALA A 99 14.42 -11.64 4.73
CA ALA A 99 13.05 -11.19 4.52
C ALA A 99 12.05 -12.35 4.48
N HIS A 100 10.86 -12.10 5.02
CA HIS A 100 9.69 -12.94 4.82
C HIS A 100 8.93 -12.46 3.58
N SER A 101 8.77 -13.34 2.59
CA SER A 101 8.04 -13.04 1.37
C SER A 101 6.55 -13.31 1.51
N SER A 102 5.72 -12.44 0.93
CA SER A 102 4.26 -12.55 0.96
C SER A 102 3.66 -11.55 -0.02
N ILE A 103 2.67 -12.00 -0.80
CA ILE A 103 1.86 -11.11 -1.64
C ILE A 103 0.90 -10.23 -0.83
N PHE A 104 0.62 -10.58 0.43
CA PHE A 104 -0.22 -9.80 1.32
C PHE A 104 0.62 -8.72 2.02
N GLY A 105 0.20 -7.48 1.85
CA GLY A 105 0.61 -6.33 2.64
C GLY A 105 -0.39 -6.05 3.78
N ASP A 106 -0.24 -4.88 4.39
CA ASP A 106 -1.02 -4.52 5.57
C ASP A 106 -2.52 -4.44 5.27
N SER A 107 -3.32 -4.74 6.29
CA SER A 107 -4.77 -4.59 6.26
C SER A 107 -5.20 -3.47 7.20
N LYS A 108 -6.30 -2.78 6.88
CA LYS A 108 -6.82 -1.71 7.74
C LYS A 108 -8.28 -1.95 8.06
N LEU A 109 -8.62 -1.79 9.34
CA LEU A 109 -9.98 -1.75 9.84
C LEU A 109 -10.29 -0.31 10.29
N LEU A 110 -11.31 0.32 9.71
CA LEU A 110 -11.65 1.72 9.98
C LEU A 110 -13.11 1.85 10.38
N LEU A 111 -13.36 2.52 11.49
CA LEU A 111 -14.68 2.96 11.92
C LEU A 111 -14.82 4.45 11.63
N ARG A 112 -15.76 4.82 10.77
CA ARG A 112 -15.99 6.19 10.33
C ARG A 112 -17.33 6.70 10.82
N TYR A 113 -17.33 7.85 11.48
CA TYR A 113 -18.52 8.56 11.93
C TYR A 113 -18.76 9.85 11.13
N LEU A 114 -20.00 10.06 10.71
CA LEU A 114 -20.47 11.24 9.99
C LEU A 114 -21.09 12.25 10.97
N PHE A 115 -20.35 13.30 11.30
CA PHE A 115 -20.79 14.37 12.19
C PHE A 115 -21.82 15.29 11.53
N LYS A 116 -21.57 15.69 10.28
CA LYS A 116 -22.44 16.58 9.52
C LYS A 116 -22.57 16.09 8.08
N ASN A 117 -23.81 16.09 7.57
CA ASN A 117 -24.10 15.75 6.19
C ASN A 117 -25.06 16.78 5.59
N ALA A 118 -24.56 17.62 4.67
CA ALA A 118 -25.40 18.56 3.92
C ALA A 118 -26.30 17.89 2.86
N GLY A 119 -26.21 16.57 2.69
CA GLY A 119 -27.02 15.85 1.70
C GLY A 119 -26.69 16.29 0.28
N MET A 120 -27.73 16.49 -0.55
CA MET A 120 -27.60 17.03 -1.91
C MET A 120 -27.61 18.58 -1.95
N ASN A 121 -27.70 19.24 -0.79
CA ASN A 121 -27.72 20.70 -0.71
C ASN A 121 -26.30 21.28 -0.69
N LYS A 122 -26.17 22.58 -0.99
CA LYS A 122 -24.93 23.33 -0.76
C LYS A 122 -24.58 23.26 0.73
N GLY A 123 -23.38 22.82 1.07
CA GLY A 123 -22.89 22.78 2.44
C GLY A 123 -21.74 21.79 2.66
N PHE A 124 -21.29 21.70 3.91
CA PHE A 124 -20.14 20.87 4.29
C PHE A 124 -20.55 19.47 4.74
N ARG A 125 -19.69 18.50 4.45
CA ARG A 125 -19.69 17.18 5.06
C ARG A 125 -18.51 17.08 6.02
N ILE A 126 -18.78 16.71 7.27
CA ILE A 126 -17.75 16.53 8.30
C ILE A 126 -17.84 15.09 8.79
N PHE A 127 -16.72 14.36 8.73
CA PHE A 127 -16.58 13.01 9.23
C PHE A 127 -15.25 12.85 9.95
N GLY A 128 -15.18 11.88 10.84
CA GLY A 128 -13.93 11.44 11.48
C GLY A 128 -13.86 9.93 11.47
N ALA A 129 -12.66 9.40 11.57
CA ALA A 129 -12.44 7.96 11.59
C ALA A 129 -11.38 7.59 12.62
N ALA A 130 -11.55 6.41 13.21
CA ALA A 130 -10.53 5.73 14.01
C ALA A 130 -10.34 4.34 13.41
N GLY A 131 -9.15 3.76 13.54
CA GLY A 131 -8.90 2.45 12.98
C GLY A 131 -7.62 1.80 13.44
N LEU A 132 -7.45 0.56 12.97
CA LEU A 132 -6.31 -0.30 13.25
C LEU A 132 -5.61 -0.63 11.93
N ASN A 133 -4.28 -0.49 11.92
CA ASN A 133 -3.45 -1.10 10.89
C ASN A 133 -2.99 -2.46 11.41
N ILE A 134 -3.28 -3.51 10.65
CA ILE A 134 -2.89 -4.88 10.94
C ILE A 134 -1.68 -5.17 10.05
N PRO A 135 -0.47 -5.25 10.62
CA PRO A 135 0.73 -5.45 9.83
C PRO A 135 0.73 -6.84 9.19
N SER A 136 1.23 -6.91 7.97
CA SER A 136 1.45 -8.19 7.29
C SER A 136 2.69 -8.91 7.81
N LYS A 137 2.88 -10.15 7.34
CA LYS A 137 4.14 -10.89 7.53
C LYS A 137 5.19 -10.56 6.48
N SER A 138 4.91 -9.65 5.54
CA SER A 138 5.86 -9.24 4.50
C SER A 138 6.80 -8.18 5.07
N VAL A 139 7.88 -8.63 5.70
CA VAL A 139 8.80 -7.77 6.46
C VAL A 139 10.25 -8.21 6.29
N LEU A 140 11.17 -7.27 6.48
CA LEU A 140 12.59 -7.57 6.70
C LEU A 140 12.75 -8.21 8.07
N THR A 141 13.59 -9.25 8.16
CA THR A 141 13.89 -9.97 9.40
C THR A 141 15.25 -9.57 9.99
N SER A 142 16.09 -8.92 9.19
CA SER A 142 17.37 -8.36 9.61
C SER A 142 17.75 -7.18 8.72
N ASP A 143 18.92 -6.61 9.00
CA ASP A 143 19.50 -5.55 8.18
C ASP A 143 19.60 -5.96 6.69
N PRO A 144 19.30 -5.03 5.75
CA PRO A 144 19.32 -5.32 4.33
C PRO A 144 20.73 -5.37 3.72
N PHE A 145 21.75 -4.89 4.42
CA PHE A 145 23.15 -4.84 4.01
C PHE A 145 23.90 -6.08 4.52
N PHE A 146 24.52 -6.86 3.64
CA PHE A 146 25.26 -8.06 4.02
C PHE A 146 26.47 -8.37 3.13
#